data_AF-A0A660V415-F1
#
_entry.id   AF-A0A660V415-F1
#
_cell.length_a   1.000
_cell.length_b   1.000
_cell.length_c   1.000
_cell.angle_alpha   90.00
_cell.angle_beta   90.00
_cell.angle_gamma   90.00
#
_symmetry.space_group_name_H-M   'P 1'
#
loop_
_entity.id
_entity.type
_entity.pdbx_description
1 polymer ?
#
loop_
_entity_poly.entity_id
_entity_poly.type
_entity_poly.pdbx_seq_one_letter_code
_entity_poly.pdbx_strand_id
1 'polypeptide(L)' 'MACEANQEPTADVELKVNGDQIELNDFVRNFVAHTVIGMIKSLRDVGKVETISLDISRKAE' A
#
# COMPACT_ATOMS: atom_id res chain seq x y z
N MET A 1 2.46 -3.46 23.76
CA MET A 1 2.65 -3.75 22.32
C MET A 1 3.24 -2.48 21.72
N ALA A 2 4.57 -2.38 21.73
CA ALA A 2 5.25 -1.18 21.26
C ALA A 2 5.47 -1.35 19.76
N CYS A 3 4.88 -0.47 18.94
CA CYS A 3 5.29 -0.35 17.55
C CYS A 3 6.73 0.18 17.56
N GLU A 4 7.68 -0.67 17.17
CA GLU A 4 9.09 -0.34 17.15
C GLU A 4 9.33 0.73 16.08
N ALA A 5 9.75 1.92 16.52
CA ALA A 5 9.77 3.16 15.76
C ALA A 5 10.88 3.28 14.71
N ASN A 6 11.50 2.18 14.26
CA ASN A 6 12.65 2.21 13.35
C ASN A 6 12.62 1.08 12.30
N GLN A 7 11.45 0.79 11.71
CA GLN A 7 11.39 -0.12 10.57
C GLN A 7 11.64 0.67 9.29
N GLU A 8 12.76 0.38 8.60
CA GLU A 8 12.99 0.86 7.23
C GLU A 8 11.78 0.50 6.36
N PRO A 9 11.35 1.38 5.45
CA PRO A 9 10.16 1.15 4.64
C PRO A 9 10.32 -0.15 3.86
N THR A 10 9.41 -1.09 4.10
CA THR A 10 9.43 -2.43 3.50
C THR A 10 9.02 -2.42 2.02
N ALA A 11 8.45 -1.31 1.55
CA ALA A 11 8.08 -1.07 0.17
C ALA A 11 7.97 0.43 -0.12
N ASP A 12 8.26 0.81 -1.36
CA ASP A 12 7.93 2.13 -1.89
C ASP A 12 6.45 2.21 -2.26
N VAL A 13 5.80 3.30 -1.84
CA VAL A 13 4.39 3.55 -2.11
C VAL A 13 4.24 4.93 -2.75
N GLU A 14 3.64 4.95 -3.94
CA GLU A 14 3.14 6.15 -4.58
C GLU A 14 1.62 6.17 -4.48
N LEU A 15 1.05 7.25 -3.94
CA LEU A 15 -0.39 7.46 -3.90
C LEU A 15 -0.77 8.61 -4.83
N LYS A 16 -1.69 8.35 -5.75
CA LYS A 16 -2.33 9.35 -6.59
C LYS A 16 -3.81 9.44 -6.27
N VAL A 17 -4.30 10.64 -6.01
CA VAL A 17 -5.73 10.92 -5.80
C VAL A 17 -6.18 11.89 -6.87
N ASN A 18 -7.10 11.47 -7.73
CA ASN A 18 -7.58 12.27 -8.88
C ASN A 18 -6.44 12.73 -9.82
N GLY A 19 -5.36 11.96 -9.92
CA GLY A 19 -4.18 12.29 -10.72
C GLY A 19 -3.10 13.07 -9.96
N ASP A 20 -3.42 13.62 -8.79
CA ASP A 20 -2.47 14.38 -7.98
C ASP A 20 -1.65 13.45 -7.08
N GLN A 21 -0.32 13.63 -7.09
CA GLN A 21 0.58 12.89 -6.22
C GLN A 21 0.47 13.39 -4.78
N ILE A 22 0.24 12.46 -3.85
CA ILE A 22 0.10 12.76 -2.42
C ILE A 22 1.39 12.35 -1.71
N GLU A 23 2.01 13.29 -1.00
CA GLU A 23 3.16 12.98 -0.14
C GLU A 23 2.74 12.12 1.05
N LEU A 24 3.47 11.02 1.27
CA LEU A 24 3.23 10.08 2.35
C LEU A 24 4.36 10.16 3.37
N ASN A 25 3.98 10.30 4.65
CA ASN A 25 4.90 10.05 5.75
C ASN A 25 5.13 8.54 5.96
N ASP A 26 6.12 8.20 6.78
CA ASP A 26 6.54 6.81 6.99
C ASP A 26 5.43 5.92 7.56
N PHE A 27 4.62 6.46 8.47
CA PHE A 27 3.50 5.73 9.05
C PHE A 27 2.48 5.34 7.97
N VAL A 28 2.03 6.30 7.15
CA VAL A 28 1.02 6.07 6.12
C VAL A 28 1.57 5.15 5.01
N ARG A 29 2.83 5.36 4.61
CA ARG A 29 3.53 4.50 3.65
C ARG A 29 3.53 3.04 4.10
N ASN A 30 3.97 2.78 5.33
CA ASN A 30 4.03 1.43 5.88
C ASN A 30 2.64 0.81 6.09
N PHE A 31 1.67 1.62 6.53
CA PHE A 31 0.29 1.18 6.71
C PHE A 31 -0.34 0.70 5.40
N VAL A 32 -0.19 1.48 4.33
CA VAL A 32 -0.70 1.12 3.00
C VAL A 32 0.02 -0.12 2.46
N ALA A 33 1.35 -0.15 2.51
CA ALA A 33 2.14 -1.28 2.04
C ALA A 33 1.74 -2.61 2.72
N HIS A 34 1.70 -2.63 4.06
CA HIS A 34 1.34 -3.84 4.80
C HIS A 34 -0.10 -4.28 4.55
N THR A 35 -1.04 -3.34 4.45
CA THR A 35 -2.44 -3.64 4.18
C THR A 35 -2.59 -4.27 2.79
N VAL A 36 -2.02 -3.64 1.76
CA VAL A 36 -2.12 -4.12 0.38
C VAL A 36 -1.41 -5.46 0.19
N ILE A 37 -0.19 -5.62 0.72
CA ILE A 37 0.53 -6.92 0.68
C ILE A 37 -0.28 -8.00 1.42
N GLY A 38 -0.88 -7.68 2.57
CA GLY A 38 -1.75 -8.58 3.31
C GLY A 38 -2.96 -9.04 2.50
N MET A 39 -3.63 -8.10 1.79
CA MET A 39 -4.73 -8.42 0.89
C MET A 39 -4.29 -9.37 -0.23
N ILE A 40 -3.18 -9.07 -0.91
CA ILE A 40 -2.69 -9.89 -2.03
C ILE A 40 -2.27 -11.30 -1.59
N LYS A 41 -1.67 -11.46 -0.41
CA LYS A 41 -1.30 -12.77 0.15
C LYS A 41 -2.48 -13.72 0.35
N SER A 42 -3.70 -13.19 0.45
CA SER A 42 -4.91 -14.00 0.58
C SER A 42 -5.45 -14.53 -0.75
N LEU A 43 -4.94 -14.02 -1.88
CA LEU A 43 -5.38 -14.40 -3.22
C LEU A 43 -4.73 -15.71 -3.67
N ARG A 44 -5.51 -16.56 -4.35
CA ARG A 44 -5.01 -17.79 -4.95
C ARG A 44 -4.32 -17.49 -6.27
N ASP A 45 -3.32 -18.31 -6.62
CA ASP A 45 -2.63 -18.30 -7.92
C ASP A 45 -1.89 -16.99 -8.25
N VAL A 46 -1.58 -16.19 -7.22
CA VAL A 46 -0.66 -15.05 -7.35
C VAL A 46 0.76 -15.55 -7.07
N GLY A 47 1.65 -15.41 -8.07
CA GLY A 47 3.06 -15.78 -7.96
C GLY A 47 3.86 -14.84 -7.05
N LYS A 48 5.17 -14.76 -7.29
CA LYS A 48 6.03 -13.80 -6.57
C LYS A 48 5.54 -12.36 -6.83
N VAL A 49 5.31 -11.61 -5.75
CA VAL A 49 4.80 -10.24 -5.83
C VAL A 49 5.98 -9.26 -5.83
N GLU A 50 6.20 -8.58 -6.95
CA GLU A 50 7.24 -7.54 -7.10
C GLU A 50 6.64 -6.13 -7.12
N THR A 51 5.48 -5.96 -7.76
CA THR A 51 4.81 -4.66 -7.89
C THR A 51 3.30 -4.86 -7.84
N ILE A 52 2.59 -3.95 -7.18
CA ILE A 52 1.14 -3.97 -7.02
C ILE A 52 0.58 -2.66 -7.56
N SER A 53 -0.31 -2.74 -8.53
CA SER A 53 -1.10 -1.60 -9.02
C SER A 53 -2.55 -1.77 -8.57
N LEU A 54 -3.09 -0.77 -7.89
CA LEU A 54 -4.46 -0.78 -7.36
C LEU A 54 -5.16 0.53 -7.71
N ASP A 55 -6.17 0.44 -8.56
CA ASP A 55 -7.02 1.56 -8.95
C ASP A 55 -8.40 1.40 -8.31
N ILE A 56 -8.87 2.45 -7.62
CA ILE A 56 -10.18 2.46 -6.96
C ILE A 56 -11.01 3.61 -7.53
N SER A 57 -12.05 3.28 -8.28
CA SER A 57 -13.05 4.24 -8.76
C SER A 57 -14.33 4.14 -7.94
N ARG A 58 -14.83 5.27 -7.43
CA ARG A 58 -16.16 5.34 -6.83
C ARG A 58 -17.21 5.49 -7.94
N LYS A 59 -18.32 4.76 -7.85
CA LYS A 59 -19.52 5.10 -8.65
C LYS A 59 -20.16 6.32 -8.01
N ALA A 60 -20.51 7.33 -8.80
CA ALA A 60 -21.31 8.45 -8.32
C ALA A 60 -22.66 7.90 -7.83
N GLU A 61 -23.04 8.27 -6.62
CA GLU A 61 -24.37 8.00 -6.05
C GLU A 61 -25.33 9.14 -6.43
#